data_AF-A0A523EXS0-F1
#
_entry.id   AF-A0A523EXS0-F1
#
_cell.length_a   1.000
_cell.length_b   1.000
_cell.length_c   1.000
_cell.angle_alpha   90.00
_cell.angle_beta   90.00
_cell.angle_gamma   90.00
#
_symmetry.space_group_name_H-M   'P 1'
#
loop_
_entity.id
_entity.type
_entity.pdbx_description
1 polymer ?
#
loop_
_entity_poly.entity_id
_entity_poly.type
_entity_poly.pdbx_seq_one_letter_code
_entity_poly.pdbx_strand_id
1 'polypeptide(L)'
;MTQSENIEALVRAYQPTSDERSHSAATALLRQDRVMWRRTDFDPGHFTASGFVVSSDGGSLLLILHGKLGRWLQPGGHIDSDDPSAEAAARREVFEETGVANLRALADDPVRMDVHKIPAREPEPKHLHFDLGFGFQAAGGDIGPLDEVADAKWVRFEH
;
A
#
# COMPACT_ATOMS: atom_id res chain seq x y z
N MET A 1 -10.70 -16.54 7.03
CA MET A 1 -9.42 -16.37 6.33
C MET A 1 -8.51 -15.58 7.25
N THR A 2 -7.32 -16.07 7.53
CA THR A 2 -6.29 -15.31 8.27
C THR A 2 -5.70 -14.22 7.36
N GLN A 3 -5.02 -13.24 7.94
CA GLN A 3 -4.36 -12.20 7.17
C GLN A 3 -3.27 -12.76 6.24
N SER A 4 -2.54 -13.79 6.66
CA SER A 4 -1.58 -14.48 5.81
C SER A 4 -2.26 -15.21 4.64
N GLU A 5 -3.39 -15.88 4.88
CA GLU A 5 -4.18 -16.51 3.82
C GLU A 5 -4.72 -15.47 2.82
N ASN A 6 -5.12 -14.28 3.30
CA ASN A 6 -5.54 -13.18 2.45
C ASN A 6 -4.41 -12.68 1.54
N ILE A 7 -3.24 -12.41 2.11
CA ILE A 7 -2.05 -11.98 1.35
C ILE A 7 -1.64 -13.05 0.33
N GLU A 8 -1.62 -14.33 0.74
CA GLU A 8 -1.27 -15.42 -0.16
C GLU A 8 -2.24 -15.50 -1.36
N ALA A 9 -3.54 -15.40 -1.11
CA ALA A 9 -4.54 -15.42 -2.17
C ALA A 9 -4.33 -14.25 -3.17
N LEU A 10 -4.12 -13.03 -2.65
CA LEU A 10 -3.88 -11.84 -3.48
C LEU A 10 -2.62 -11.96 -4.33
N VAL A 11 -1.51 -12.44 -3.75
CA VAL A 11 -0.25 -12.61 -4.49
C VAL A 11 -0.37 -13.68 -5.58
N ARG A 12 -1.10 -14.76 -5.33
CA ARG A 12 -1.34 -15.82 -6.32
C ARG A 12 -2.30 -15.39 -7.44
N ALA A 13 -3.27 -14.54 -7.13
CA ALA A 13 -4.23 -14.02 -8.10
C ALA A 13 -3.64 -12.91 -8.97
N TYR A 14 -2.68 -12.13 -8.45
CA TYR A 14 -2.07 -11.02 -9.16
C TYR A 14 -1.40 -11.46 -10.47
N GLN A 15 -1.80 -10.83 -11.57
CA GLN A 15 -1.20 -11.03 -12.89
C GLN A 15 -0.34 -9.80 -13.24
N PRO A 16 1.00 -9.89 -13.19
CA PRO A 16 1.86 -8.75 -13.45
C PRO A 16 1.74 -8.32 -14.92
N THR A 17 1.45 -7.03 -15.14
CA THR A 17 1.41 -6.43 -16.49
C THR A 17 2.70 -5.70 -16.85
N SER A 18 3.57 -5.43 -15.88
CA SER A 18 4.82 -4.69 -16.09
C SER A 18 5.98 -5.11 -15.16
N ASP A 19 5.72 -5.39 -13.88
CA ASP A 19 6.76 -5.75 -12.91
C ASP A 19 6.69 -7.22 -12.46
N GLU A 20 7.14 -8.12 -13.34
CA GLU A 20 7.24 -9.56 -13.05
C GLU A 20 8.26 -9.88 -11.94
N ARG A 21 9.25 -9.00 -11.70
CA ARG A 21 10.30 -9.24 -10.69
C ARG A 21 9.74 -9.11 -9.28
N SER A 22 8.95 -8.06 -9.03
CA SER A 22 8.27 -7.87 -7.75
C SER A 22 7.30 -9.02 -7.45
N HIS A 23 6.52 -9.44 -8.45
CA HIS A 23 5.62 -10.59 -8.30
C HIS A 23 6.36 -11.90 -8.03
N SER A 24 7.48 -12.15 -8.72
CA SER A 24 8.32 -13.33 -8.49
C SER A 24 8.91 -13.35 -7.08
N ALA A 25 9.37 -12.19 -6.58
CA ALA A 25 9.92 -12.06 -5.23
C ALA A 25 8.85 -12.28 -4.15
N ALA A 26 7.66 -11.69 -4.31
CA ALA A 26 6.53 -11.92 -3.41
C ALA A 26 6.10 -13.40 -3.41
N THR A 27 6.02 -14.03 -4.58
CA THR A 27 5.69 -15.46 -4.71
C THR A 27 6.74 -16.36 -4.05
N ALA A 28 8.03 -16.01 -4.15
CA ALA A 28 9.09 -16.76 -3.48
C ALA A 28 8.97 -16.66 -1.95
N LEU A 29 8.54 -15.51 -1.44
CA LEU A 29 8.33 -15.30 -0.01
C LEU A 29 7.23 -16.21 0.54
N LEU A 30 6.11 -16.39 -0.17
CA LEU A 30 5.00 -17.27 0.23
C LEU A 30 5.41 -18.72 0.53
N ARG A 31 6.51 -19.21 -0.06
CA ARG A 31 6.95 -20.61 0.08
C ARG A 31 7.57 -20.92 1.46
N GLN A 32 7.66 -19.95 2.36
CA GLN A 32 8.44 -20.06 3.61
C GLN A 32 7.61 -20.35 4.88
N ASP A 33 6.30 -20.63 4.78
CA ASP A 33 5.40 -20.93 5.92
C ASP A 33 5.66 -20.04 7.16
N ARG A 34 5.62 -18.73 6.97
CA ARG A 34 5.90 -17.73 8.00
C ARG A 34 4.86 -16.61 7.98
N VAL A 35 4.80 -15.81 9.04
CA VAL A 35 4.01 -14.59 9.04
C VAL A 35 4.71 -13.54 8.18
N MET A 36 3.95 -12.87 7.32
CA MET A 36 4.50 -12.05 6.24
C MET A 36 4.20 -10.57 6.38
N TRP A 37 3.42 -10.14 7.37
CA TRP A 37 2.91 -8.76 7.46
C TRP A 37 3.37 -8.03 8.72
N ARG A 38 4.00 -8.72 9.68
CA ARG A 38 4.44 -8.08 10.93
C ARG A 38 5.55 -7.10 10.64
N ARG A 39 5.38 -5.86 11.08
CA ARG A 39 6.40 -4.80 10.99
C ARG A 39 7.77 -5.17 11.58
N THR A 40 7.83 -6.12 12.51
CA THR A 40 9.07 -6.57 13.14
C THR A 40 9.84 -7.63 12.34
N ASP A 41 9.28 -8.10 11.22
CA ASP A 41 9.86 -9.16 10.41
C ASP A 41 10.69 -8.55 9.26
N PHE A 42 12.00 -8.41 9.48
CA PHE A 42 12.90 -7.67 8.60
C PHE A 42 13.69 -8.53 7.58
N ASP A 43 13.69 -9.86 7.71
CA ASP A 43 14.42 -10.76 6.81
C ASP A 43 13.47 -11.74 6.09
N PRO A 44 13.31 -11.64 4.76
CA PRO A 44 13.81 -10.55 3.91
C PRO A 44 13.03 -9.24 4.09
N GLY A 45 11.89 -9.29 4.81
CA GLY A 45 10.95 -8.19 4.98
C GLY A 45 9.52 -8.66 5.22
N HIS A 46 8.58 -7.75 5.01
CA HIS A 46 7.14 -7.95 5.23
C HIS A 46 6.29 -7.17 4.21
N PHE A 47 5.01 -7.55 4.12
CA PHE A 47 4.03 -6.93 3.24
C PHE A 47 3.47 -5.64 3.83
N THR A 48 3.25 -4.68 2.93
CA THR A 48 2.59 -3.40 3.19
C THR A 48 1.40 -3.24 2.25
N ALA A 49 0.54 -2.28 2.53
CA ALA A 49 -0.62 -2.00 1.69
C ALA A 49 -0.71 -0.50 1.37
N SER A 50 -0.96 -0.21 0.09
CA SER A 50 -1.01 1.15 -0.45
C SER A 50 -2.32 1.42 -1.18
N GLY A 51 -2.84 2.64 -1.10
CA GLY A 51 -4.07 3.07 -1.76
C GLY A 51 -3.83 4.01 -2.94
N PHE A 52 -4.11 3.56 -4.16
CA PHE A 52 -4.13 4.39 -5.37
C PHE A 52 -5.53 4.97 -5.56
N VAL A 53 -5.76 6.17 -5.01
CA VAL A 53 -7.10 6.78 -5.00
C VAL A 53 -7.23 7.80 -6.12
N VAL A 54 -8.14 7.56 -7.06
CA VAL A 54 -8.50 8.53 -8.11
C VAL A 54 -9.72 9.36 -7.74
N SER A 55 -9.77 10.58 -8.26
CA SER A 55 -10.95 11.45 -8.13
C SER A 55 -12.16 10.86 -8.85
N SER A 56 -13.35 11.39 -8.55
CA SER A 56 -14.62 10.92 -9.12
C SER A 56 -14.66 11.05 -10.65
N ASP A 57 -14.01 12.06 -11.22
CA ASP A 57 -13.85 12.27 -12.66
C ASP A 57 -12.70 11.43 -13.27
N GLY A 58 -11.92 10.72 -12.45
CA GLY A 58 -10.75 9.95 -12.87
C GLY A 58 -9.57 10.81 -13.34
N GLY A 59 -9.63 12.14 -13.17
CA GLY A 59 -8.64 13.07 -13.69
C GLY A 59 -7.47 13.37 -12.75
N SER A 60 -7.54 12.95 -11.48
CA SER A 60 -6.52 13.21 -10.46
C SER A 60 -6.22 11.98 -9.61
N LEU A 61 -5.00 11.90 -9.08
CA LEU A 61 -4.55 10.92 -8.10
C LEU A 61 -4.30 11.61 -6.75
N LEU A 62 -4.74 11.00 -5.66
CA LEU A 62 -4.43 11.45 -4.30
C LEU A 62 -3.01 11.04 -3.93
N LEU A 63 -2.17 12.01 -3.59
CA LEU A 63 -0.80 11.80 -3.13
C LEU A 63 -0.56 12.49 -1.80
N ILE A 64 0.34 11.94 -1.00
CA ILE A 64 0.85 12.50 0.26
C ILE A 64 2.33 12.87 0.12
N LEU A 65 2.75 13.93 0.79
CA LEU A 65 4.18 14.26 0.96
C LEU A 65 4.69 13.51 2.19
N HIS A 66 5.37 12.38 1.96
CA HIS A 66 5.89 11.53 3.02
C HIS A 66 6.92 12.28 3.86
N GLY A 67 6.65 12.50 5.16
CA GLY A 67 7.46 13.38 6.02
C GLY A 67 8.93 12.96 6.15
N LYS A 68 9.20 11.65 6.26
CA LYS A 68 10.57 11.11 6.37
C LYS A 68 11.33 11.04 5.04
N LEU A 69 10.64 10.78 3.92
CA LEU A 69 11.26 10.59 2.60
C LEU A 69 11.35 11.88 1.78
N GLY A 70 10.51 12.87 2.08
CA GLY A 70 10.41 14.12 1.33
C GLY A 70 9.94 13.91 -0.12
N ARG A 71 9.09 12.91 -0.36
CA ARG A 71 8.60 12.52 -1.69
C ARG A 71 7.08 12.45 -1.71
N TRP A 72 6.50 12.76 -2.88
CA TRP A 72 5.09 12.52 -3.14
C TRP A 72 4.86 11.04 -3.45
N LEU A 73 4.02 10.38 -2.68
CA LEU A 73 3.70 8.97 -2.76
C LEU A 73 2.19 8.77 -2.61
N GLN A 74 1.69 7.62 -3.02
CA GLN A 74 0.36 7.17 -2.63
C GLN A 74 0.30 6.96 -1.11
N PRO A 75 -0.86 7.15 -0.46
CA PRO A 75 -1.04 6.77 0.93
C PRO A 75 -0.81 5.28 1.15
N GLY A 76 -0.22 4.88 2.26
CA GLY A 76 0.06 3.48 2.53
C GLY A 76 1.03 3.22 3.67
N GLY A 77 1.00 2.00 4.17
CA GLY A 77 1.73 1.65 5.38
C GLY A 77 1.69 0.17 5.74
N HIS A 78 1.94 -0.11 7.01
CA HIS A 78 2.02 -1.46 7.52
C HIS A 78 0.62 -2.08 7.60
N ILE A 79 0.57 -3.38 7.44
CA ILE A 79 -0.63 -4.17 7.70
C ILE A 79 -0.61 -4.52 9.19
N ASP A 80 -1.62 -4.06 9.95
CA ASP A 80 -1.72 -4.27 11.40
C ASP A 80 -2.53 -5.52 11.74
N SER A 81 -2.38 -6.02 12.97
CA SER A 81 -3.08 -7.24 13.44
C SER A 81 -4.59 -7.13 13.42
N ASP A 82 -5.10 -5.90 13.50
CA ASP A 82 -6.52 -5.60 13.59
C ASP A 82 -7.13 -5.35 12.20
N ASP A 83 -6.29 -5.29 11.14
CA ASP A 83 -6.75 -5.15 9.77
C ASP A 83 -7.32 -6.49 9.26
N PRO A 84 -8.60 -6.57 8.88
CA PRO A 84 -9.21 -7.82 8.43
C PRO A 84 -8.68 -8.32 7.08
N SER A 85 -8.01 -7.45 6.31
CA SER A 85 -7.38 -7.77 5.02
C SER A 85 -6.32 -6.71 4.67
N ALA A 86 -5.47 -7.02 3.68
CA ALA A 86 -4.53 -6.03 3.16
C ALA A 86 -5.24 -4.82 2.51
N GLU A 87 -6.40 -5.03 1.87
CA GLU A 87 -7.21 -3.92 1.35
C GLU A 87 -7.74 -3.02 2.48
N ALA A 88 -8.13 -3.61 3.61
CA ALA A 88 -8.58 -2.84 4.77
C ALA A 88 -7.47 -1.98 5.36
N ALA A 89 -6.24 -2.49 5.41
CA ALA A 89 -5.06 -1.71 5.76
C ALA A 89 -4.86 -0.52 4.80
N ALA A 90 -4.92 -0.73 3.48
CA ALA A 90 -4.81 0.38 2.52
C ALA A 90 -5.91 1.43 2.70
N ARG A 91 -7.15 1.01 3.00
CA ARG A 91 -8.28 1.94 3.28
C ARG A 91 -8.06 2.74 4.56
N ARG A 92 -7.54 2.09 5.61
CA ARG A 92 -7.18 2.74 6.87
C ARG A 92 -6.09 3.78 6.66
N GLU A 93 -4.99 3.42 6.00
CA GLU A 93 -3.87 4.33 5.73
C GLU A 93 -4.30 5.54 4.89
N VAL A 94 -5.12 5.34 3.84
CA VAL A 94 -5.70 6.46 3.08
C VAL A 94 -6.48 7.40 4.01
N PHE A 95 -7.30 6.85 4.90
CA PHE A 95 -8.08 7.67 5.83
C PHE A 95 -7.20 8.38 6.86
N GLU A 96 -6.24 7.69 7.47
CA GLU A 96 -5.33 8.22 8.50
C GLU A 96 -4.40 9.31 7.95
N GLU A 97 -3.95 9.19 6.70
CA GLU A 97 -3.01 10.16 6.13
C GLU A 97 -3.71 11.34 5.45
N THR A 98 -4.97 11.19 5.00
CA THR A 98 -5.62 12.18 4.13
C THR A 98 -7.02 12.61 4.56
N GLY A 99 -7.67 11.86 5.46
CA GLY A 99 -9.07 12.02 5.84
C GLY A 99 -10.07 11.54 4.79
N VAL A 100 -9.62 11.05 3.63
CA VAL A 100 -10.50 10.57 2.58
C VAL A 100 -11.10 9.22 2.97
N ALA A 101 -12.42 9.20 3.14
CA ALA A 101 -13.21 8.01 3.45
C ALA A 101 -14.12 7.61 2.28
N ASN A 102 -15.00 6.60 2.50
CA ASN A 102 -16.02 6.15 1.54
C ASN A 102 -15.44 5.74 0.17
N LEU A 103 -14.28 5.09 0.19
CA LEU A 103 -13.58 4.63 -0.99
C LEU A 103 -14.37 3.52 -1.70
N ARG A 104 -14.60 3.69 -3.00
CA ARG A 104 -15.11 2.63 -3.88
C ARG A 104 -13.94 1.85 -4.48
N ALA A 105 -13.91 0.53 -4.31
CA ALA A 105 -12.90 -0.30 -4.95
C ALA A 105 -13.05 -0.23 -6.48
N LEU A 106 -11.93 -0.16 -7.18
CA LEU A 106 -11.87 -0.23 -8.65
C LEU A 106 -11.66 -1.66 -9.16
N ALA A 107 -11.12 -2.54 -8.31
CA ALA A 107 -10.91 -3.95 -8.56
C ALA A 107 -10.96 -4.71 -7.23
N ASP A 108 -11.22 -6.02 -7.29
CA ASP A 108 -11.18 -6.90 -6.12
C ASP A 108 -9.74 -7.32 -5.76
N ASP A 109 -8.83 -7.25 -6.73
CA ASP A 109 -7.41 -7.61 -6.61
C ASP A 109 -6.49 -6.37 -6.57
N PRO A 110 -5.24 -6.50 -6.09
CA PRO A 110 -4.26 -5.41 -6.15
C PRO A 110 -4.02 -4.99 -7.60
N VAL A 111 -4.03 -3.68 -7.86
CA VAL A 111 -3.73 -3.09 -9.16
C VAL A 111 -2.23 -2.96 -9.41
N ARG A 112 -1.43 -3.04 -8.34
CA ARG A 112 0.03 -2.93 -8.37
C ARG A 112 0.65 -3.84 -7.32
N MET A 113 1.80 -4.41 -7.65
CA MET A 113 2.68 -5.06 -6.69
C MET A 113 4.10 -4.56 -6.88
N ASP A 114 4.79 -4.24 -5.79
CA ASP A 114 6.13 -3.68 -5.83
C ASP A 114 6.96 -4.15 -4.64
N VAL A 115 8.20 -4.53 -4.91
CA VAL A 115 9.15 -4.92 -3.87
C VAL A 115 10.31 -3.94 -3.87
N HIS A 116 10.41 -3.17 -2.80
CA HIS A 116 11.43 -2.13 -2.67
C HIS A 116 12.18 -2.22 -1.33
N LYS A 117 13.37 -1.63 -1.31
CA LYS A 117 14.26 -1.63 -0.14
C LYS A 117 13.94 -0.47 0.77
N ILE A 118 13.80 -0.75 2.05
CA ILE A 118 13.76 0.24 3.12
C ILE A 118 15.17 0.38 3.70
N PRO A 119 15.75 1.60 3.74
CA PRO A 119 17.06 1.81 4.33
C PRO A 119 17.02 1.55 5.84
N ALA A 120 18.14 1.10 6.41
CA ALA A 120 18.26 0.92 7.85
C ALA A 120 18.07 2.27 8.58
N ARG A 121 17.26 2.25 9.64
CA ARG A 121 17.04 3.38 10.54
C ARG A 121 16.76 2.81 11.92
N GLU A 122 17.64 3.05 12.89
CA GLU A 122 17.50 2.49 14.22
C GLU A 122 16.10 2.73 14.83
N PRO A 123 15.44 1.68 15.38
CA PRO A 123 15.95 0.32 15.61
C PRO A 123 15.78 -0.67 14.43
N GLU A 124 15.26 -0.23 13.29
CA GLU A 124 14.90 -1.08 12.15
C GLU A 124 16.11 -1.31 11.21
N PRO A 125 16.55 -2.56 10.99
CA PRO A 125 17.58 -2.86 10.01
C PRO A 125 17.02 -2.66 8.59
N LYS A 126 17.93 -2.63 7.60
CA LYS A 126 17.54 -2.61 6.19
C LYS A 126 16.74 -3.88 5.86
N HIS A 127 15.60 -3.71 5.21
CA HIS A 127 14.70 -4.80 4.83
C HIS A 127 13.95 -4.48 3.54
N LEU A 128 13.07 -5.37 3.11
CA LEU A 128 12.16 -5.17 1.98
C LEU A 128 10.74 -4.89 2.45
N HIS A 129 10.06 -3.99 1.75
CA HIS A 129 8.61 -3.94 1.73
C HIS A 129 8.10 -4.67 0.48
N PHE A 130 7.09 -5.51 0.68
CA PHE A 130 6.33 -6.17 -0.37
C PHE A 130 4.96 -5.48 -0.46
N ASP A 131 4.89 -4.42 -1.25
CA ASP A 131 3.75 -3.52 -1.30
C ASP A 131 2.64 -4.05 -2.21
N LEU A 132 1.43 -4.14 -1.64
CA LEU A 132 0.18 -4.44 -2.36
C LEU A 132 -0.59 -3.13 -2.58
N GLY A 133 -0.65 -2.68 -3.82
CA GLY A 133 -1.35 -1.47 -4.21
C GLY A 133 -2.80 -1.76 -4.62
N PHE A 134 -3.76 -1.14 -3.94
CA PHE A 134 -5.19 -1.26 -4.21
C PHE A 134 -5.73 -0.01 -4.91
N GLY A 135 -6.59 -0.20 -5.91
CA GLY A 135 -7.20 0.88 -6.67
C GLY A 135 -8.52 1.32 -6.04
N PHE A 136 -8.66 2.62 -5.77
CA PHE A 136 -9.86 3.21 -5.20
C PHE A 136 -10.33 4.43 -5.99
N GLN A 137 -11.62 4.72 -5.88
CA GLN A 137 -12.20 5.99 -6.28
C GLN A 137 -12.87 6.66 -5.08
N ALA A 138 -12.70 7.97 -4.96
CA ALA A 138 -13.38 8.80 -3.97
C ALA A 138 -14.16 9.94 -4.67
N ALA A 139 -15.15 10.51 -3.98
CA ALA A 139 -15.94 11.61 -4.51
C ALA A 139 -15.12 12.89 -4.81
N GLY A 140 -13.87 12.96 -4.33
CA GLY A 140 -13.10 14.20 -4.19
C GLY A 140 -13.51 14.95 -2.93
N GLY A 141 -12.83 16.05 -2.61
CA GLY A 141 -13.16 16.89 -1.46
C GLY A 141 -11.94 17.47 -0.76
N ASP A 142 -12.20 18.12 0.37
CA ASP A 142 -11.17 18.66 1.24
C ASP A 142 -10.26 17.53 1.74
N ILE A 143 -8.96 17.76 1.63
CA ILE A 143 -7.92 16.90 2.17
C ILE A 143 -7.24 17.66 3.30
N GLY A 144 -6.99 16.98 4.42
CA GLY A 144 -6.18 17.52 5.50
C GLY A 144 -5.15 16.48 5.93
N PRO A 145 -3.93 16.88 6.32
CA PRO A 145 -2.99 15.94 6.93
C PRO A 145 -3.58 15.48 8.26
N LEU A 146 -3.78 14.17 8.41
CA LEU A 146 -4.33 13.59 9.63
C LEU A 146 -3.30 12.78 10.45
N ASP A 147 -2.04 12.64 10.01
CA ASP A 147 -0.94 12.01 10.79
C ASP A 147 0.51 12.37 10.31
N GLU A 148 1.39 11.37 10.04
CA GLU A 148 2.84 11.48 9.76
C GLU A 148 3.21 12.17 8.42
N VAL A 149 2.22 12.67 7.68
CA VAL A 149 2.40 13.28 6.36
C VAL A 149 2.53 14.80 6.45
N ALA A 150 3.42 15.36 5.63
CA ALA A 150 3.68 16.80 5.64
C ALA A 150 2.66 17.60 4.81
N ASP A 151 1.99 16.96 3.85
CA ASP A 151 1.03 17.56 2.93
C ASP A 151 0.25 16.45 2.22
N ALA A 152 -0.91 16.76 1.63
CA ALA A 152 -1.70 15.83 0.83
C ALA A 152 -2.47 16.58 -0.27
N LYS A 153 -2.46 16.04 -1.50
CA LYS A 153 -2.96 16.74 -2.69
C LYS A 153 -3.61 15.79 -3.70
N TRP A 154 -4.65 16.30 -4.36
CA TRP A 154 -5.11 15.79 -5.64
C TRP A 154 -4.19 16.31 -6.75
N VAL A 155 -3.45 15.42 -7.41
CA VAL A 155 -2.55 15.75 -8.53
C VAL A 155 -3.21 15.32 -9.83
N ARG A 156 -3.41 16.27 -10.75
CA ARG A 156 -4.01 15.99 -12.06
C ARG A 156 -3.08 15.17 -12.95
N PHE A 157 -3.64 14.26 -13.73
CA PHE A 157 -2.92 13.64 -14.83
C PHE A 157 -2.64 14.68 -15.91
N GLU A 158 -1.41 14.71 -16.41
CA GLU A 158 -1.07 15.48 -17.61
C GLU A 158 -1.54 14.68 -18.84
N HIS A 159 -2.19 15.37 -19.77
CA HIS A 159 -2.67 14.81 -21.04
C HIS A 159 -1.63 14.97 -22.14
#